data_AF-A0A7C4ETK2-F1
#
_entry.id   AF-A0A7C4ETK2-F1
#
_cell.length_a   1.000
_cell.length_b   1.000
_cell.length_c   1.000
_cell.angle_alpha   90.00
_cell.angle_beta   90.00
_cell.angle_gamma   90.00
#
_symmetry.space_group_name_H-M   'P 1'
#
loop_
_entity.id
_entity.type
_entity.pdbx_description
1 polymer ?
#
loop_
_entity_poly.entity_id
_entity_poly.type
_entity_poly.pdbx_seq_one_letter_code
_entity_poly.pdbx_strand_id
1 'polypeptide(L)'
;MDAAARFRSLLDGTFLKVSWVQDLMDELRITGISQVWGETLGYYVWFSDAECSYGIRLESSGFSEAYEGLAEGIFGIRCFPYVNARIIDRFSPHEQALLRSRVFDHTNTPRYECQAAIPSGLFSVGGLQITIDPSCDGVVISLASLDNMVTRYSFPSKSSVDLPGANTSLNTESLFLRNVPAWSLAYTFFDRLVSMFAFSSGSGPVSVLYGQSPGFELLAKENARNFRMVDSNNALLNTAVVVFQSETTEASRAFKSYLDDQVSKRSYQVLFQESRSRGTRARGPCDSMPVGSLVNPQWWTIAHRRYTSKLGSTCGCT
;
A
#
# COMPACT_ATOMS: atom_id res chain seq x y z
N MET A 1 -4.57 -24.52 10.31
CA MET A 1 -4.65 -23.10 10.70
C MET A 1 -5.20 -22.34 9.50
N ASP A 2 -6.19 -21.48 9.70
CA ASP A 2 -6.75 -20.64 8.63
C ASP A 2 -5.69 -19.66 8.08
N ALA A 3 -5.73 -19.36 6.78
CA ALA A 3 -4.80 -18.43 6.13
C ALA A 3 -4.89 -17.03 6.75
N ALA A 4 -6.11 -16.55 7.06
CA ALA A 4 -6.32 -15.25 7.69
C ALA A 4 -5.62 -15.15 9.07
N ALA A 5 -5.59 -16.24 9.83
CA ALA A 5 -4.92 -16.29 11.13
C ALA A 5 -3.40 -16.13 11.01
N ARG A 6 -2.77 -16.62 9.92
CA ARG A 6 -1.35 -16.41 9.65
C ARG A 6 -1.03 -14.94 9.40
N PHE A 7 -1.85 -14.27 8.58
CA PHE A 7 -1.70 -12.83 8.33
C PHE A 7 -1.91 -11.99 9.57
N ARG A 8 -2.90 -12.35 10.40
CA ARG A 8 -3.12 -11.69 11.69
C ARG A 8 -1.89 -11.81 12.57
N SER A 9 -1.38 -13.03 12.79
CA SER A 9 -0.18 -13.28 13.59
C SER A 9 1.03 -12.49 13.09
N LEU A 10 1.24 -12.45 11.76
CA LEU A 10 2.34 -11.71 11.14
C LEU A 10 2.25 -10.20 11.42
N LEU A 11 1.09 -9.59 11.15
CA LEU A 11 0.90 -8.15 11.28
C LEU A 11 0.81 -7.72 12.75
N ASP A 12 0.08 -8.46 13.60
CA ASP A 12 0.03 -8.19 15.05
C ASP A 12 1.43 -8.28 15.65
N GLY A 13 2.18 -9.33 15.33
CA GLY A 13 3.55 -9.50 15.81
C GLY A 13 4.49 -8.36 15.35
N THR A 14 4.32 -7.89 14.10
CA THR A 14 5.09 -6.78 13.56
C THR A 14 4.73 -5.46 14.26
N PHE A 15 3.45 -5.09 14.27
CA PHE A 15 2.99 -3.82 14.81
C PHE A 15 3.14 -3.72 16.32
N LEU A 16 2.90 -4.81 17.05
CA LEU A 16 3.14 -4.86 18.49
C LEU A 16 4.60 -4.55 18.74
N LYS A 17 5.55 -5.34 18.19
CA LYS A 17 7.00 -5.13 18.41
C LYS A 17 7.44 -3.69 18.10
N VAL A 18 6.96 -3.11 17.00
CA VAL A 18 7.31 -1.73 16.63
C VAL A 18 6.77 -0.72 17.64
N SER A 19 5.53 -0.88 18.09
CA SER A 19 4.88 0.05 19.02
C SER A 19 5.54 0.12 20.41
N TRP A 20 6.36 -0.87 20.80
CA TRP A 20 7.11 -0.89 22.07
C TRP A 20 8.47 -0.17 22.00
N VAL A 21 8.85 0.34 20.82
CA VAL A 21 10.18 0.90 20.57
C VAL A 21 10.03 2.34 20.06
N GLN A 22 9.96 3.29 21.00
CA GLN A 22 9.73 4.71 20.67
C GLN A 22 10.78 5.26 19.69
N ASP A 23 12.06 4.96 19.90
CA ASP A 23 13.12 5.47 19.02
C ASP A 23 12.95 4.96 17.56
N LEU A 24 12.38 3.76 17.37
CA LEU A 24 12.03 3.23 16.04
C LEU A 24 10.79 3.91 15.48
N MET A 25 9.75 4.13 16.30
CA MET A 25 8.57 4.88 15.88
C MET A 25 8.95 6.28 15.42
N ASP A 26 9.83 6.97 16.14
CA ASP A 26 10.34 8.30 15.77
C ASP A 26 11.15 8.25 14.47
N GLU A 27 12.04 7.26 14.31
CA GLU A 27 12.81 7.07 13.06
C GLU A 27 11.90 6.82 11.85
N LEU A 28 10.87 5.99 12.01
CA LEU A 28 9.88 5.69 10.97
C LEU A 28 8.75 6.72 10.88
N ARG A 29 8.78 7.74 11.75
CA ARG A 29 7.78 8.80 11.86
C ARG A 29 6.36 8.28 12.13
N ILE A 30 6.23 7.14 12.80
CA ILE A 30 4.96 6.54 13.18
C ILE A 30 4.45 7.24 14.43
N THR A 31 3.27 7.85 14.34
CA THR A 31 2.63 8.49 15.51
C THR A 31 1.59 7.59 16.16
N GLY A 32 1.14 6.54 15.47
CA GLY A 32 0.22 5.56 16.03
C GLY A 32 -0.05 4.40 15.09
N ILE A 33 -0.48 3.29 15.69
CA ILE A 33 -1.03 2.13 15.02
C ILE A 33 -2.24 1.68 15.84
N SER A 34 -3.39 1.45 15.20
CA SER A 34 -4.60 0.96 15.86
C SER A 34 -5.19 -0.18 15.05
N GLN A 35 -5.54 -1.27 15.72
CA GLN A 35 -6.32 -2.32 15.10
C GLN A 35 -7.73 -1.80 14.79
N VAL A 36 -8.25 -2.17 13.62
CA VAL A 36 -9.65 -1.96 13.27
C VAL A 36 -10.44 -3.12 13.84
N TRP A 37 -11.31 -2.84 14.81
CA TRP A 37 -12.24 -3.83 15.33
C TRP A 37 -13.22 -4.25 14.24
N GLY A 38 -13.48 -5.55 14.11
CA GLY A 38 -14.39 -6.10 13.12
C GLY A 38 -14.08 -7.55 12.75
N GLU A 39 -14.85 -8.11 11.83
CA GLU A 39 -14.67 -9.49 11.35
C GLU A 39 -13.41 -9.65 10.50
N THR A 40 -13.15 -8.66 9.64
CA THR A 40 -11.99 -8.62 8.74
C THR A 40 -10.78 -8.00 9.43
N LEU A 41 -9.61 -8.60 9.26
CA LEU A 41 -8.35 -8.03 9.73
C LEU A 41 -8.10 -6.64 9.11
N GLY A 42 -7.77 -5.65 9.93
CA GLY A 42 -7.40 -4.32 9.44
C GLY A 42 -6.75 -3.45 10.50
N TYR A 43 -6.08 -2.39 10.05
CA TYR A 43 -5.35 -1.45 10.90
C TYR A 43 -5.45 -0.03 10.35
N TYR A 44 -5.45 0.94 11.26
CA TYR A 44 -5.12 2.33 10.98
C TYR A 44 -3.69 2.63 11.40
N VAL A 45 -2.97 3.40 10.58
CA VAL A 45 -1.59 3.80 10.83
C VAL A 45 -1.44 5.29 10.52
N TRP A 46 -0.73 6.00 11.38
CA TRP A 46 -0.49 7.44 11.23
C TRP A 46 1.01 7.71 11.16
N PHE A 47 1.39 8.59 10.23
CA PHE A 47 2.76 9.08 10.12
C PHE A 47 2.79 10.60 10.30
N SER A 48 3.82 11.13 10.99
CA SER A 48 3.94 12.57 11.27
C SER A 48 4.30 13.40 10.04
N ASP A 49 4.85 12.77 8.99
CA ASP A 49 5.27 13.41 7.75
C ASP A 49 4.37 13.09 6.54
N ALA A 50 3.29 12.33 6.75
CA ALA A 50 2.34 12.03 5.69
C ALA A 50 1.17 13.03 5.66
N GLU A 51 0.61 13.23 4.47
CA GLU A 51 -0.59 14.05 4.26
C GLU A 51 -1.91 13.29 4.54
N CYS A 52 -1.83 12.01 4.89
CA CYS A 52 -2.97 11.16 5.22
C CYS A 52 -2.73 10.36 6.51
N SER A 53 -3.82 9.89 7.10
CA SER A 53 -3.84 8.63 7.85
C SER A 53 -4.08 7.46 6.88
N TYR A 54 -3.58 6.28 7.23
CA TYR A 54 -3.68 5.09 6.38
C TYR A 54 -4.58 4.05 7.00
N GLY A 55 -5.37 3.39 6.17
CA GLY A 55 -6.12 2.18 6.53
C GLY A 55 -5.69 1.01 5.66
N ILE A 56 -5.41 -0.13 6.28
CA ILE A 56 -5.26 -1.41 5.58
C ILE A 56 -6.32 -2.40 6.03
N ARG A 57 -6.87 -3.16 5.09
CA ARG A 57 -7.90 -4.17 5.37
C ARG A 57 -7.67 -5.40 4.50
N LEU A 58 -7.77 -6.58 5.10
CA LEU A 58 -7.74 -7.85 4.38
C LEU A 58 -9.04 -8.00 3.58
N GLU A 59 -8.92 -8.05 2.27
CA GLU A 59 -10.04 -8.19 1.32
C GLU A 59 -10.26 -9.67 0.97
N SER A 60 -9.18 -10.43 0.82
CA SER A 60 -9.24 -11.89 0.64
C SER A 60 -8.00 -12.58 1.17
N SER A 61 -8.15 -13.83 1.58
CA SER A 61 -7.03 -14.71 1.93
C SER A 61 -7.35 -16.15 1.59
N GLY A 62 -6.32 -16.91 1.25
CA GLY A 62 -6.44 -18.34 1.00
C GLY A 62 -5.08 -19.02 0.98
N PHE A 63 -5.09 -20.32 0.71
CA PHE A 63 -3.89 -21.03 0.31
C PHE A 63 -3.79 -21.01 -1.21
N SER A 64 -2.59 -20.82 -1.73
CA SER A 64 -2.36 -20.79 -3.17
C SER A 64 -2.69 -22.16 -3.78
N GLU A 65 -3.52 -22.16 -4.81
CA GLU A 65 -3.82 -23.37 -5.59
C GLU A 65 -2.63 -23.78 -6.47
N ALA A 66 -1.81 -22.80 -6.88
CA ALA A 66 -0.67 -23.02 -7.75
C ALA A 66 0.60 -23.44 -6.99
N TYR A 67 0.72 -23.03 -5.72
CA TYR A 67 1.90 -23.31 -4.90
C TYR A 67 1.48 -23.86 -3.53
N GLU A 68 1.59 -25.18 -3.40
CA GLU A 68 1.10 -25.93 -2.25
C GLU A 68 1.56 -25.32 -0.91
N GLY A 69 0.58 -25.03 -0.06
CA GLY A 69 0.78 -24.57 1.31
C GLY A 69 1.11 -23.08 1.48
N LEU A 70 1.43 -22.35 0.41
CA LEU A 70 1.64 -20.90 0.49
C LEU A 70 0.34 -20.23 0.92
N ALA A 71 0.38 -19.40 1.96
CA ALA A 71 -0.76 -18.56 2.30
C ALA A 71 -0.65 -17.24 1.53
N GLU A 72 -1.72 -16.83 0.86
CA GLU A 72 -1.81 -15.55 0.12
C GLU A 72 -2.91 -14.68 0.72
N GLY A 73 -2.60 -13.40 0.93
CA GLY A 73 -3.50 -12.42 1.53
C GLY A 73 -3.44 -11.12 0.73
N ILE A 74 -4.61 -10.66 0.27
CA ILE A 74 -4.77 -9.41 -0.49
C ILE A 74 -5.41 -8.37 0.41
N PHE A 75 -4.76 -7.22 0.51
CA PHE A 75 -5.19 -6.10 1.33
C PHE A 75 -5.41 -4.86 0.49
N GLY A 76 -6.48 -4.13 0.77
CA GLY A 76 -6.71 -2.79 0.24
C GLY A 76 -5.98 -1.75 1.08
N ILE A 77 -5.29 -0.81 0.44
CA ILE A 77 -4.69 0.38 1.09
C ILE A 77 -5.60 1.57 0.83
N ARG A 78 -6.04 2.23 1.90
CA ARG A 78 -6.79 3.48 1.87
C ARG A 78 -5.99 4.62 2.49
N CYS A 79 -6.08 5.81 1.89
CA CYS A 79 -5.47 7.06 2.36
C CYS A 79 -6.61 8.03 2.71
N PHE A 80 -6.71 8.44 3.97
CA PHE A 80 -7.65 9.46 4.41
C PHE A 80 -6.89 10.77 4.60
N PRO A 81 -6.93 11.69 3.63
CA PRO A 81 -6.12 12.90 3.69
C PRO A 81 -6.60 13.84 4.78
N TYR A 82 -5.68 14.54 5.44
CA TYR A 82 -6.03 15.56 6.42
C TYR A 82 -6.73 16.72 5.73
N VAL A 83 -7.73 17.34 6.40
CA VAL A 83 -8.57 18.40 5.81
C VAL A 83 -7.77 19.63 5.35
N ASN A 84 -6.60 19.86 5.95
CA ASN A 84 -5.68 20.94 5.65
C ASN A 84 -4.50 20.53 4.74
N ALA A 85 -4.42 19.26 4.33
CA ALA A 85 -3.36 18.79 3.44
C ALA A 85 -3.63 19.20 2.00
N ARG A 86 -2.58 19.42 1.21
CA ARG A 86 -2.72 19.87 -0.19
C ARG A 86 -3.30 18.77 -1.08
N ILE A 87 -3.07 17.51 -0.70
CA ILE A 87 -3.54 16.36 -1.46
C ILE A 87 -5.07 16.23 -1.48
N ILE A 88 -5.82 16.85 -0.56
CA ILE A 88 -7.28 16.70 -0.48
C ILE A 88 -8.00 17.11 -1.78
N ASP A 89 -7.47 18.12 -2.48
CA ASP A 89 -8.02 18.63 -3.75
C ASP A 89 -7.88 17.62 -4.92
N ARG A 90 -7.05 16.58 -4.73
CA ARG A 90 -6.88 15.48 -5.70
C ARG A 90 -7.92 14.38 -5.54
N PHE A 91 -8.58 14.31 -4.37
CA PHE A 91 -9.66 13.38 -4.10
C PHE A 91 -10.99 13.93 -4.61
N SER A 92 -11.95 13.03 -4.81
CA SER A 92 -13.25 13.42 -5.36
C SER A 92 -14.05 14.33 -4.43
N PRO A 93 -14.92 15.19 -4.96
CA PRO A 93 -15.78 16.05 -4.14
C PRO A 93 -16.57 15.25 -3.08
N HIS A 94 -16.95 14.00 -3.40
CA HIS A 94 -17.63 13.13 -2.45
C HIS A 94 -16.72 12.67 -1.30
N GLU A 95 -15.48 12.26 -1.59
CA GLU A 95 -14.47 11.95 -0.57
C GLU A 95 -14.17 13.17 0.32
N GLN A 96 -14.00 14.34 -0.29
CA GLN A 96 -13.78 15.59 0.43
C GLN A 96 -14.97 15.95 1.34
N ALA A 97 -16.20 15.73 0.89
CA ALA A 97 -17.40 15.95 1.70
C ALA A 97 -17.49 14.96 2.87
N LEU A 98 -17.15 13.69 2.65
CA LEU A 98 -17.13 12.67 3.69
C LEU A 98 -16.11 13.00 4.80
N LEU A 99 -14.91 13.46 4.45
CA LEU A 99 -13.87 13.86 5.43
C LEU A 99 -14.33 15.00 6.35
N ARG A 100 -15.19 15.90 5.86
CA ARG A 100 -15.76 17.02 6.66
C ARG A 100 -17.03 16.64 7.42
N SER A 101 -17.51 15.40 7.23
CA SER A 101 -18.73 14.90 7.88
C SER A 101 -18.42 14.27 9.24
N ARG A 102 -19.47 13.81 9.95
CA ARG A 102 -19.33 13.08 11.21
C ARG A 102 -18.85 11.64 11.04
N VAL A 103 -18.67 11.16 9.81
CA VAL A 103 -18.17 9.81 9.53
C VAL A 103 -16.73 9.62 10.00
N PHE A 104 -15.95 10.68 10.04
CA PHE A 104 -14.56 10.68 10.51
C PHE A 104 -14.48 11.22 11.95
N ASP A 105 -13.47 10.77 12.69
CA ASP A 105 -13.15 11.27 14.02
C ASP A 105 -11.99 12.29 13.99
N HIS A 106 -11.58 12.75 15.17
CA HIS A 106 -10.51 13.72 15.34
C HIS A 106 -9.12 13.19 14.93
N THR A 107 -8.95 11.88 14.76
CA THR A 107 -7.72 11.24 14.28
C THR A 107 -7.68 11.16 12.75
N ASN A 108 -8.68 11.72 12.07
CA ASN A 108 -8.85 11.67 10.63
C ASN A 108 -9.00 10.23 10.11
N THR A 109 -9.60 9.34 10.91
CA THR A 109 -9.98 7.99 10.47
C THR A 109 -11.48 7.78 10.61
N PRO A 110 -12.07 6.82 9.87
CA PRO A 110 -13.49 6.51 10.01
C PRO A 110 -13.86 6.06 11.42
N ARG A 111 -14.94 6.63 11.96
CA ARG A 111 -15.56 6.13 13.18
C ARG A 111 -16.02 4.70 13.00
N TYR A 112 -15.87 3.89 14.04
CA TYR A 112 -16.23 2.47 14.03
C TYR A 112 -17.69 2.26 13.55
N GLU A 113 -18.63 3.00 14.12
CA GLU A 113 -20.06 2.92 13.79
C GLU A 113 -20.42 3.39 12.37
N CYS A 114 -19.52 4.13 11.70
CA CYS A 114 -19.76 4.69 10.38
C CYS A 114 -18.98 3.99 9.26
N GLN A 115 -18.18 2.96 9.55
CA GLN A 115 -17.35 2.30 8.52
C GLN A 115 -18.16 1.76 7.35
N ALA A 116 -19.33 1.18 7.62
CA ALA A 116 -20.23 0.63 6.60
C ALA A 116 -20.83 1.71 5.68
N ALA A 117 -20.81 2.99 6.10
CA ALA A 117 -21.30 4.10 5.30
C ALA A 117 -20.29 4.57 4.24
N ILE A 118 -19.03 4.13 4.31
CA ILE A 118 -17.99 4.50 3.33
C ILE A 118 -17.95 3.44 2.23
N PRO A 119 -18.30 3.78 0.97
CA PRO A 119 -18.17 2.84 -0.14
C PRO A 119 -16.74 2.33 -0.29
N SER A 120 -16.58 1.04 -0.57
CA SER A 120 -15.28 0.36 -0.55
C SER A 120 -14.27 0.91 -1.56
N GLY A 121 -14.74 1.48 -2.68
CA GLY A 121 -13.89 2.08 -3.70
C GLY A 121 -13.35 3.47 -3.35
N LEU A 122 -13.89 4.13 -2.32
CA LEU A 122 -13.40 5.44 -1.90
C LEU A 122 -12.11 5.31 -1.08
N PHE A 123 -11.27 6.34 -1.19
CA PHE A 123 -9.99 6.48 -0.51
C PHE A 123 -8.94 5.42 -0.88
N SER A 124 -9.27 4.45 -1.75
CA SER A 124 -8.34 3.39 -2.18
C SER A 124 -7.20 3.97 -2.99
N VAL A 125 -5.96 3.67 -2.60
CA VAL A 125 -4.74 4.15 -3.27
C VAL A 125 -3.84 3.01 -3.73
N GLY A 126 -4.17 1.75 -3.44
CA GLY A 126 -3.35 0.61 -3.88
C GLY A 126 -3.79 -0.71 -3.26
N GLY A 127 -3.17 -1.78 -3.73
CA GLY A 127 -3.31 -3.13 -3.18
C GLY A 127 -1.97 -3.63 -2.65
N LEU A 128 -2.02 -4.33 -1.52
CA LEU A 128 -0.89 -5.03 -0.92
C LEU A 128 -1.18 -6.53 -0.95
N GLN A 129 -0.27 -7.31 -1.49
CA GLN A 129 -0.32 -8.77 -1.41
C GLN A 129 0.80 -9.25 -0.48
N ILE A 130 0.45 -10.08 0.49
CA ILE A 130 1.41 -10.76 1.35
C ILE A 130 1.31 -12.26 1.07
N THR A 131 2.44 -12.90 0.78
CA THR A 131 2.55 -14.34 0.62
C THR A 131 3.49 -14.90 1.69
N ILE A 132 3.05 -15.92 2.43
CA ILE A 132 3.79 -16.51 3.55
C ILE A 132 4.06 -17.99 3.26
N ASP A 133 5.31 -18.40 3.39
CA ASP A 133 5.76 -19.78 3.32
C ASP A 133 5.13 -20.64 4.44
N PRO A 134 4.88 -21.96 4.24
CA PRO A 134 4.26 -22.80 5.25
C PRO A 134 5.02 -22.87 6.57
N SER A 135 6.36 -22.77 6.53
CA SER A 135 7.23 -22.75 7.72
C SER A 135 7.39 -21.37 8.33
N CYS A 136 6.80 -20.33 7.71
CA CYS A 136 6.98 -18.92 8.05
C CYS A 136 8.43 -18.41 7.90
N ASP A 137 9.29 -19.14 7.19
CA ASP A 137 10.69 -18.74 6.93
C ASP A 137 10.84 -17.78 5.73
N GLY A 138 9.79 -17.68 4.90
CA GLY A 138 9.75 -16.82 3.72
C GLY A 138 8.50 -15.95 3.72
N VAL A 139 8.68 -14.65 3.45
CA VAL A 139 7.58 -13.70 3.29
C VAL A 139 7.83 -12.84 2.06
N VAL A 140 6.83 -12.73 1.20
CA VAL A 140 6.82 -11.76 0.10
C VAL A 140 5.79 -10.71 0.38
N ILE A 141 6.20 -9.44 0.34
CA ILE A 141 5.33 -8.28 0.47
C ILE A 141 5.36 -7.54 -0.88
N SER A 142 4.21 -7.51 -1.56
CA SER A 142 4.07 -6.88 -2.87
C SER A 142 3.09 -5.72 -2.81
N LEU A 143 3.47 -4.56 -3.32
CA LEU A 143 2.58 -3.41 -3.54
C LEU A 143 2.26 -3.32 -5.03
N ALA A 144 1.00 -3.04 -5.35
CA ALA A 144 0.57 -2.63 -6.69
C ALA A 144 -0.29 -1.37 -6.61
N SER A 145 0.04 -0.35 -7.40
CA SER A 145 -0.80 0.85 -7.53
C SER A 145 -0.53 1.61 -8.83
N LEU A 146 -1.55 2.31 -9.32
CA LEU A 146 -1.44 3.23 -10.46
C LEU A 146 -0.56 4.42 -10.07
N ASP A 147 0.21 4.97 -11.02
CA ASP A 147 0.95 6.22 -10.80
C ASP A 147 0.01 7.32 -10.26
N ASN A 148 -1.09 7.51 -10.97
CA ASN A 148 -2.21 8.37 -10.65
C ASN A 148 -3.50 7.57 -10.82
N MET A 149 -4.30 7.50 -9.77
CA MET A 149 -5.65 6.93 -9.83
C MET A 149 -6.61 8.00 -10.33
N VAL A 150 -6.80 7.99 -11.65
CA VAL A 150 -7.64 8.95 -12.37
C VAL A 150 -9.06 8.41 -12.51
N THR A 151 -10.04 9.25 -12.16
CA THR A 151 -11.45 9.04 -12.47
C THR A 151 -11.98 10.23 -13.26
N ARG A 152 -12.63 9.98 -14.40
CA ARG A 152 -13.23 11.02 -15.26
C ARG A 152 -14.70 10.75 -15.49
N TYR A 153 -15.47 11.79 -15.80
CA TYR A 153 -16.82 11.59 -16.33
C TYR A 153 -16.77 11.09 -17.77
N SER A 154 -17.58 10.08 -18.10
CA SER A 154 -17.86 9.70 -19.48
C SER A 154 -18.94 10.61 -20.04
N PHE A 155 -18.56 11.63 -20.80
CA PHE A 155 -19.51 12.33 -21.64
C PHE A 155 -19.60 11.63 -23.01
N PRO A 156 -20.79 11.49 -23.60
CA PRO A 156 -20.90 11.09 -24.99
C PRO A 156 -20.13 12.13 -25.84
N SER A 157 -19.21 11.68 -26.68
CA SER A 157 -18.33 12.51 -27.52
C SER A 157 -19.06 13.36 -28.58
N LYS A 158 -20.38 13.51 -28.50
CA LYS A 158 -21.23 14.18 -29.49
C LYS A 158 -22.23 15.19 -28.92
N SER A 159 -22.28 15.40 -27.61
CA SER A 159 -23.03 16.54 -27.07
C SER A 159 -22.08 17.72 -26.95
N SER A 160 -21.99 18.53 -28.01
CA SER A 160 -21.75 19.96 -27.84
C SER A 160 -22.88 20.46 -26.94
N VAL A 161 -22.61 20.52 -25.64
CA VAL A 161 -23.52 21.20 -24.71
C VAL A 161 -23.36 22.68 -25.04
N ASP A 162 -24.24 23.18 -25.91
CA ASP A 162 -24.45 24.61 -26.09
C ASP A 162 -25.02 25.16 -24.78
N LEU A 163 -24.13 25.46 -23.83
CA LEU A 163 -24.47 26.29 -22.69
C LEU A 163 -24.74 27.70 -23.23
N PRO A 164 -25.96 28.26 -23.09
CA PRO A 164 -26.26 29.58 -23.60
C PRO A 164 -25.36 30.61 -22.90
N GLY A 165 -24.41 31.18 -23.63
CA GLY A 165 -23.52 32.26 -23.15
C GLY A 165 -22.07 31.87 -22.82
N ALA A 166 -21.66 30.61 -22.98
CA ALA A 166 -20.28 30.18 -22.71
C ALA A 166 -19.46 30.01 -24.00
N ASN A 167 -18.90 31.11 -24.53
CA ASN A 167 -17.84 31.08 -25.57
C ASN A 167 -16.47 30.63 -25.03
N THR A 168 -16.47 29.66 -24.12
CA THR A 168 -15.26 29.07 -23.57
C THR A 168 -15.30 27.60 -23.90
N SER A 169 -14.41 27.20 -24.82
CA SER A 169 -13.95 25.82 -24.95
C SER A 169 -13.82 25.25 -23.54
N LEU A 170 -14.71 24.31 -23.18
CA LEU A 170 -14.67 23.62 -21.89
C LEU A 170 -13.26 23.06 -21.73
N ASN A 171 -12.48 23.70 -20.86
CA ASN A 171 -11.10 23.34 -20.61
C ASN A 171 -11.10 21.89 -20.14
N THR A 172 -10.39 21.01 -20.84
CA THR A 172 -10.38 19.55 -20.62
C THR A 172 -10.02 19.15 -19.19
N GLU A 173 -9.49 20.09 -18.39
CA GLU A 173 -9.22 19.98 -16.96
C GLU A 173 -10.49 19.88 -16.07
N SER A 174 -11.66 20.32 -16.53
CA SER A 174 -12.91 20.29 -15.73
C SER A 174 -13.63 18.92 -15.72
N LEU A 175 -12.96 17.85 -16.17
CA LEU A 175 -13.54 16.51 -16.35
C LEU A 175 -13.07 15.47 -15.31
N PHE A 176 -12.12 15.83 -14.45
CA PHE A 176 -11.59 14.93 -13.44
C PHE A 176 -12.46 14.92 -12.20
N LEU A 177 -13.01 13.75 -11.90
CA LEU A 177 -13.64 13.47 -10.61
C LEU A 177 -12.59 13.22 -9.53
N ARG A 178 -11.48 12.60 -9.89
CA ARG A 178 -10.42 12.16 -8.98
C ARG A 178 -9.12 12.07 -9.76
N ASN A 179 -8.02 12.52 -9.18
CA ASN A 179 -6.69 12.38 -9.77
C ASN A 179 -5.65 12.33 -8.64
N VAL A 180 -5.60 11.19 -7.97
CA VAL A 180 -4.78 10.99 -6.77
C VAL A 180 -3.44 10.35 -7.18
N PRO A 181 -2.28 10.83 -6.70
CA PRO A 181 -0.97 10.20 -6.94
C PRO A 181 -0.85 8.91 -6.13
N ALA A 182 -1.59 7.90 -6.55
CA ALA A 182 -1.93 6.72 -5.77
C ALA A 182 -0.68 5.90 -5.42
N TRP A 183 0.26 5.77 -6.36
CA TRP A 183 1.52 5.10 -6.12
C TRP A 183 2.35 5.78 -5.04
N SER A 184 2.52 7.11 -5.08
CA SER A 184 3.29 7.84 -4.06
C SER A 184 2.68 7.69 -2.67
N LEU A 185 1.34 7.79 -2.56
CA LEU A 185 0.63 7.60 -1.31
C LEU A 185 0.77 6.18 -0.77
N ALA A 186 0.54 5.16 -1.62
CA ALA A 186 0.62 3.77 -1.22
C ALA A 186 2.05 3.32 -0.90
N TYR A 187 3.03 3.82 -1.66
CA TYR A 187 4.45 3.54 -1.44
C TYR A 187 4.94 4.11 -0.10
N THR A 188 4.45 5.28 0.31
CA THR A 188 4.77 5.85 1.63
C THR A 188 4.41 4.88 2.76
N PHE A 189 3.21 4.30 2.72
CA PHE A 189 2.81 3.27 3.68
C PHE A 189 3.64 1.99 3.54
N PHE A 190 3.82 1.51 2.31
CA PHE A 190 4.56 0.28 2.02
C PHE A 190 6.01 0.34 2.51
N ASP A 191 6.71 1.45 2.28
CA ASP A 191 8.09 1.67 2.70
C ASP A 191 8.24 1.53 4.23
N ARG A 192 7.30 2.11 4.98
CA ARG A 192 7.26 1.98 6.44
C ARG A 192 6.88 0.57 6.87
N LEU A 193 5.93 -0.09 6.18
CA LEU A 193 5.58 -1.48 6.46
C LEU A 193 6.76 -2.43 6.27
N VAL A 194 7.51 -2.29 5.18
CA VAL A 194 8.71 -3.07 4.91
C VAL A 194 9.77 -2.81 5.99
N SER A 195 9.96 -1.55 6.40
CA SER A 195 10.89 -1.19 7.48
C SER A 195 10.49 -1.79 8.83
N MET A 196 9.20 -1.71 9.18
CA MET A 196 8.62 -2.33 10.37
C MET A 196 8.84 -3.84 10.36
N PHE A 197 8.58 -4.48 9.21
CA PHE A 197 8.77 -5.91 9.04
C PHE A 197 10.23 -6.31 9.22
N ALA A 198 11.16 -5.63 8.53
CA ALA A 198 12.59 -5.87 8.61
C ALA A 198 13.14 -5.76 10.05
N PHE A 199 12.67 -4.76 10.80
CA PHE A 199 12.98 -4.66 12.22
C PHE A 199 12.40 -5.85 13.01
N SER A 200 11.12 -6.15 12.82
CA SER A 200 10.41 -7.18 13.60
C SER A 200 10.92 -8.59 13.37
N SER A 201 11.42 -8.88 12.16
CA SER A 201 12.03 -10.16 11.76
C SER A 201 13.52 -10.22 12.11
N GLY A 202 14.16 -9.09 12.40
CA GLY A 202 15.61 -8.99 12.61
C GLY A 202 16.42 -9.26 11.33
N SER A 203 15.79 -9.19 10.16
CA SER A 203 16.43 -9.47 8.88
C SER A 203 16.04 -8.44 7.81
N GLY A 204 17.03 -8.00 7.03
CA GLY A 204 16.77 -7.19 5.85
C GLY A 204 16.21 -8.02 4.69
N PRO A 205 15.65 -7.39 3.66
CA PRO A 205 15.14 -8.11 2.51
C PRO A 205 16.28 -8.78 1.72
N VAL A 206 16.04 -9.99 1.22
CA VAL A 206 17.00 -10.73 0.39
C VAL A 206 16.90 -10.35 -1.08
N SER A 207 15.73 -9.87 -1.52
CA SER A 207 15.48 -9.40 -2.87
C SER A 207 14.45 -8.28 -2.88
N VAL A 208 14.66 -7.30 -3.76
CA VAL A 208 13.73 -6.21 -4.05
C VAL A 208 13.60 -6.09 -5.56
N LEU A 209 12.36 -5.99 -6.04
CA LEU A 209 12.05 -5.80 -7.45
C LEU A 209 11.05 -4.66 -7.60
N TYR A 210 11.25 -3.83 -8.61
CA TYR A 210 10.26 -2.89 -9.11
C TYR A 210 9.96 -3.18 -10.57
N GLY A 211 8.67 -3.23 -10.86
CA GLY A 211 8.15 -3.44 -12.19
C GLY A 211 7.08 -2.40 -12.54
N GLN A 212 6.84 -2.25 -13.83
CA GLN A 212 5.77 -1.40 -14.35
C GLN A 212 5.08 -2.09 -15.52
N SER A 213 3.76 -1.98 -15.57
CA SER A 213 2.94 -2.46 -16.68
C SER A 213 1.94 -1.38 -17.11
N PRO A 214 1.27 -1.55 -18.27
CA PRO A 214 0.13 -0.71 -18.63
C PRO A 214 -0.92 -0.70 -17.51
N GLY A 215 -1.47 0.49 -17.24
CA GLY A 215 -2.51 0.72 -16.26
C GLY A 215 -3.87 1.04 -16.89
N PHE A 216 -4.78 1.55 -16.07
CA PHE A 216 -6.15 1.88 -16.47
C PHE A 216 -6.64 3.17 -15.80
N GLU A 217 -7.69 3.75 -16.36
CA GLU A 217 -8.46 4.85 -15.76
C GLU A 217 -9.89 4.39 -15.46
N LEU A 218 -10.56 5.10 -14.54
CA LEU A 218 -11.97 4.87 -14.24
C LEU A 218 -12.84 5.91 -14.93
N LEU A 219 -13.82 5.45 -15.70
CA LEU A 219 -14.85 6.30 -16.30
C LEU A 219 -16.14 6.19 -15.52
N ALA A 220 -16.54 7.28 -14.89
CA ALA A 220 -17.81 7.43 -14.20
C ALA A 220 -18.93 7.79 -15.20
N LYS A 221 -20.04 7.05 -15.18
CA LYS A 221 -21.26 7.45 -15.90
C LYS A 221 -21.90 8.69 -15.25
N GLU A 222 -22.84 9.34 -15.93
CA GLU A 222 -23.46 10.64 -15.56
C GLU A 222 -23.82 10.80 -14.06
N ASN A 223 -24.18 9.73 -13.37
CA ASN A 223 -24.54 9.77 -11.94
C ASN A 223 -23.40 9.45 -10.95
N ALA A 224 -22.16 9.25 -11.42
CA ALA A 224 -20.99 8.83 -10.62
C ALA A 224 -21.21 7.56 -9.76
N ARG A 225 -22.24 6.76 -10.05
CA ARG A 225 -22.54 5.50 -9.34
C ARG A 225 -22.00 4.27 -10.05
N ASN A 226 -21.76 4.38 -11.35
CA ASN A 226 -21.29 3.28 -12.18
C ASN A 226 -19.95 3.69 -12.79
N PHE A 227 -18.95 2.83 -12.58
CA PHE A 227 -17.60 3.03 -13.08
C PHE A 227 -17.28 1.95 -14.11
N ARG A 228 -16.53 2.31 -15.14
CA ARG A 228 -15.96 1.39 -16.11
C ARG A 228 -14.45 1.58 -16.13
N MET A 229 -13.70 0.48 -16.03
CA MET A 229 -12.26 0.50 -16.27
C MET A 229 -11.99 0.62 -17.77
N VAL A 230 -11.06 1.47 -18.14
CA VAL A 230 -10.60 1.63 -19.51
C VAL A 230 -9.08 1.68 -19.51
N ASP A 231 -8.45 0.81 -20.30
CA ASP A 231 -7.01 0.83 -20.49
C ASP A 231 -6.58 2.21 -21.01
N SER A 232 -5.52 2.76 -20.43
CA SER A 232 -5.00 4.07 -20.80
C SER A 232 -3.52 3.96 -21.08
N ASN A 233 -3.09 4.44 -22.23
CA ASN A 233 -1.68 4.48 -22.61
C ASN A 233 -0.85 5.40 -21.71
N ASN A 234 -1.51 6.29 -20.95
CA ASN A 234 -0.87 7.24 -20.05
C ASN A 234 -0.90 6.78 -18.59
N ALA A 235 -1.71 5.76 -18.26
CA ALA A 235 -1.76 5.22 -16.91
C ALA A 235 -0.75 4.08 -16.78
N LEU A 236 0.01 4.09 -15.70
CA LEU A 236 1.02 3.07 -15.44
C LEU A 236 0.69 2.37 -14.12
N LEU A 237 0.64 1.04 -14.16
CA LEU A 237 0.54 0.22 -12.95
C LEU A 237 1.95 -0.12 -12.48
N ASN A 238 2.32 0.42 -11.32
CA ASN A 238 3.61 0.16 -10.70
C ASN A 238 3.49 -0.98 -9.69
N THR A 239 4.51 -1.82 -9.62
CA THR A 239 4.60 -2.94 -8.68
C THR A 239 5.94 -2.88 -7.96
N ALA A 240 5.92 -3.03 -6.63
CA ALA A 240 7.11 -3.28 -5.82
C ALA A 240 6.97 -4.64 -5.16
N VAL A 241 8.01 -5.46 -5.19
CA VAL A 241 8.05 -6.78 -4.55
C VAL A 241 9.26 -6.84 -3.65
N VAL A 242 9.05 -7.12 -2.37
CA VAL A 242 10.10 -7.27 -1.38
C VAL A 242 10.02 -8.67 -0.78
N VAL A 243 11.16 -9.36 -0.81
CA VAL A 243 11.28 -10.74 -0.36
C VAL A 243 12.13 -10.78 0.91
N PHE A 244 11.58 -11.37 1.95
CA PHE A 244 12.28 -11.73 3.18
C PHE A 244 12.41 -13.25 3.23
N GLN A 245 13.60 -13.70 3.61
CA GLN A 245 13.88 -15.11 3.84
C GLN A 245 14.84 -15.23 5.02
N SER A 246 14.58 -16.19 5.89
CA SER A 246 15.50 -16.57 6.96
C SER A 246 16.83 -17.09 6.39
N GLU A 247 17.95 -16.71 7.00
CA GLU A 247 19.28 -17.18 6.62
C GLU A 247 19.54 -18.62 7.08
N THR A 248 18.87 -19.07 8.15
CA THR A 248 19.13 -20.35 8.80
C THR A 248 18.32 -21.51 8.22
N THR A 249 17.25 -21.19 7.49
CA THR A 249 16.24 -22.15 7.03
C THR A 249 16.04 -22.05 5.53
N GLU A 250 16.11 -23.20 4.87
CA GLU A 250 15.89 -23.27 3.44
C GLU A 250 14.39 -23.07 3.16
N ALA A 251 14.05 -22.06 2.36
CA ALA A 251 12.67 -21.85 1.94
C ALA A 251 12.12 -23.08 1.22
N SER A 252 10.81 -23.32 1.35
CA SER A 252 10.16 -24.44 0.67
C SER A 252 10.36 -24.38 -0.84
N ARG A 253 10.33 -25.55 -1.50
CA ARG A 253 10.38 -25.62 -2.97
C ARG A 253 9.26 -24.80 -3.60
N ALA A 254 8.06 -24.85 -3.04
CA ALA A 254 6.90 -24.08 -3.50
C ALA A 254 7.16 -22.58 -3.46
N PHE A 255 7.77 -22.07 -2.38
CA PHE A 255 8.13 -20.65 -2.27
C PHE A 255 9.19 -20.24 -3.28
N LYS A 256 10.23 -21.05 -3.49
CA LYS A 256 11.25 -20.78 -4.52
C LYS A 256 10.64 -20.73 -5.92
N SER A 257 9.77 -21.68 -6.26
CA SER A 257 9.05 -21.68 -7.54
C SER A 257 8.13 -20.47 -7.69
N TYR A 258 7.45 -20.05 -6.62
CA TYR A 258 6.66 -18.82 -6.60
C TYR A 258 7.53 -17.60 -6.93
N LEU A 259 8.69 -17.47 -6.28
CA LEU A 259 9.62 -16.36 -6.52
C LEU A 259 10.14 -16.33 -7.95
N ASP A 260 10.53 -17.49 -8.49
CA ASP A 260 11.01 -17.59 -9.88
C ASP A 260 9.92 -17.15 -10.87
N ASP A 261 8.66 -17.49 -10.59
CA ASP A 261 7.52 -17.09 -11.41
C ASP A 261 7.19 -15.60 -11.26
N GLN A 262 7.32 -15.02 -10.06
CA GLN A 262 7.16 -13.59 -9.84
C GLN A 262 8.16 -12.77 -10.67
N VAL A 263 9.37 -13.28 -10.88
CA VAL A 263 10.41 -12.61 -11.67
C VAL A 263 10.26 -12.91 -13.16
N SER A 264 9.94 -14.16 -13.53
CA SER A 264 10.09 -14.62 -14.93
C SER A 264 8.81 -14.57 -15.75
N LYS A 265 7.63 -14.66 -15.14
CA LYS A 265 6.35 -14.87 -15.86
C LYS A 265 5.46 -13.64 -15.91
N ARG A 266 5.83 -12.52 -15.29
CA ARG A 266 4.99 -11.32 -15.30
C ARG A 266 5.19 -10.51 -16.57
N SER A 267 4.11 -9.91 -17.06
CA SER A 267 4.05 -9.04 -18.23
C SER A 267 4.52 -7.60 -17.96
N TYR A 268 5.22 -7.34 -16.84
CA TYR A 268 5.71 -6.02 -16.49
C TYR A 268 7.17 -5.83 -16.95
N GLN A 269 7.52 -4.59 -17.27
CA GLN A 269 8.90 -4.16 -17.47
C GLN A 269 9.59 -4.04 -16.12
N VAL A 270 10.70 -4.76 -15.91
CA VAL A 270 11.54 -4.61 -14.70
C VAL A 270 12.28 -3.28 -14.79
N LEU A 271 12.04 -2.40 -13.81
CA LEU A 271 12.73 -1.11 -13.69
C LEU A 271 13.95 -1.22 -12.77
N PHE A 272 13.82 -1.98 -11.69
CA PHE A 272 14.88 -2.19 -10.72
C PHE A 272 14.82 -3.60 -10.15
N GLN A 273 15.99 -4.18 -9.90
CA GLN A 273 16.12 -5.43 -9.16
C GLN A 273 17.39 -5.39 -8.33
N GLU A 274 17.31 -5.76 -7.05
CA GLU A 274 18.47 -6.02 -6.20
C GLU A 274 18.27 -7.35 -5.50
N SER A 275 19.23 -8.26 -5.60
CA SER A 275 19.23 -9.54 -4.91
C SER A 275 20.56 -9.75 -4.20
N ARG A 276 20.51 -10.08 -2.90
CA ARG A 276 21.70 -10.30 -2.08
C ARG A 276 22.08 -11.78 -1.93
N SER A 277 21.19 -12.69 -2.29
CA SER A 277 21.41 -14.14 -2.13
C SER A 277 22.42 -14.74 -3.11
N ARG A 278 22.89 -13.99 -4.12
CA ARG A 278 23.79 -14.50 -5.17
C ARG A 278 24.98 -13.59 -5.52
N GLY A 279 25.28 -12.58 -4.71
CA GLY A 279 26.36 -11.61 -4.99
C GLY A 279 26.19 -10.84 -6.31
N THR A 280 25.02 -10.95 -6.95
CA THR A 280 24.73 -10.38 -8.27
C THR A 280 23.96 -9.09 -8.09
N ARG A 281 24.63 -7.96 -8.23
CA ARG A 281 24.00 -6.65 -8.23
C ARG A 281 23.61 -6.28 -9.67
N ALA A 282 22.52 -6.85 -10.16
CA ALA A 282 21.98 -6.48 -11.47
C ALA A 282 21.21 -5.16 -11.34
N ARG A 283 21.91 -4.02 -11.43
CA ARG A 283 21.24 -2.71 -11.38
C ARG A 283 20.60 -2.42 -12.73
N GLY A 284 19.26 -2.45 -12.79
CA GLY A 284 18.51 -1.86 -13.90
C GLY A 284 18.80 -0.35 -14.02
N PRO A 285 18.52 0.27 -15.19
CA PRO A 285 18.68 1.70 -15.36
C PRO A 285 17.79 2.43 -14.33
N CYS A 286 18.44 3.12 -13.38
CA CYS A 286 17.78 3.78 -12.25
C CYS A 286 16.92 4.99 -12.69
N ASP A 287 17.13 5.48 -13.91
CA ASP A 287 16.54 6.73 -14.41
C ASP A 287 15.04 6.61 -14.73
N SER A 288 14.47 5.40 -14.71
CA SER A 288 13.06 5.13 -15.03
C SER A 288 12.18 4.84 -13.81
N MET A 289 12.70 4.95 -12.59
CA MET A 289 11.91 4.70 -11.38
C MET A 289 10.83 5.77 -11.17
N PRO A 290 9.62 5.40 -10.73
CA PRO A 290 8.59 6.37 -10.40
C PRO A 290 9.07 7.40 -9.37
N VAL A 291 8.65 8.65 -9.53
CA VAL A 291 8.98 9.73 -8.59
C VAL A 291 8.55 9.34 -7.18
N GLY A 292 9.47 9.45 -6.22
CA GLY A 292 9.23 9.12 -4.82
C GLY A 292 9.44 7.64 -4.45
N SER A 293 9.94 6.81 -5.36
CA SER A 293 10.09 5.35 -5.15
C SER A 293 11.52 4.86 -5.10
N LEU A 294 12.38 5.64 -4.46
CA LEU A 294 13.73 5.19 -4.21
C LEU A 294 13.69 4.01 -3.25
N VAL A 295 14.40 2.94 -3.63
CA VAL A 295 14.65 1.79 -2.75
C VAL A 295 15.27 2.33 -1.47
N ASN A 296 14.56 2.14 -0.34
CA ASN A 296 15.00 2.71 0.91
C ASN A 296 16.16 1.86 1.48
N PRO A 297 17.39 2.40 1.55
CA PRO A 297 18.53 1.66 2.09
C PRO A 297 18.34 1.29 3.57
N GLN A 298 17.45 1.98 4.29
CA GLN A 298 17.15 1.66 5.68
C GLN A 298 16.57 0.26 5.85
N TRP A 299 15.88 -0.30 4.84
CA TRP A 299 15.29 -1.65 4.93
C TRP A 299 16.30 -2.73 5.35
N TRP A 300 17.56 -2.60 4.95
CA TRP A 300 18.62 -3.53 5.38
C TRP A 300 19.26 -3.14 6.70
N THR A 301 19.41 -1.84 6.97
CA THR A 301 20.12 -1.40 8.18
C THR A 301 19.25 -1.48 9.43
N ILE A 302 17.94 -1.28 9.29
CA ILE A 302 17.00 -1.19 10.42
C ILE A 302 16.86 -2.50 11.18
N ALA A 303 17.00 -3.63 10.46
CA ALA A 303 17.01 -4.98 11.01
C ALA A 303 18.13 -5.23 12.03
N HIS A 304 19.24 -4.50 11.91
CA HIS A 304 20.44 -4.69 12.74
C HIS A 304 20.68 -3.56 13.74
N ARG A 305 19.84 -2.52 13.71
CA ARG A 305 19.93 -1.42 14.68
C ARG A 305 19.46 -1.89 16.05
N ARG A 306 20.18 -1.47 17.08
CA ARG A 306 19.83 -1.71 18.48
C ARG A 306 19.08 -0.50 19.00
N TYR A 307 17.78 -0.66 19.20
CA TYR A 307 16.97 0.36 19.84
C TYR A 307 16.84 0.07 21.33
N THR A 308 16.83 1.12 22.14
CA THR A 308 16.57 1.01 23.58
C THR A 308 15.09 1.21 23.84
N SER A 309 14.39 0.21 24.39
CA SER A 309 13.02 0.42 24.85
C SER A 309 13.05 1.18 26.19
N LYS A 310 12.55 2.41 26.18
CA LYS A 310 12.46 3.26 27.38
C LYS A 310 11.27 2.90 28.28
N LEU A 311 10.42 1.95 27.86
CA LEU A 311 9.25 1.50 28.62
C LEU A 311 9.59 0.53 29.77
N GLY A 312 10.88 0.19 29.96
CA GLY A 312 11.34 -0.78 30.96
C GLY A 312 11.66 -0.22 32.36
N SER A 313 11.54 1.08 32.64
CA SER A 313 11.95 1.66 33.94
C SER A 313 10.79 2.11 34.83
N THR A 314 9.69 1.34 34.88
CA THR A 314 8.61 1.52 35.87
C THR A 314 8.57 0.43 36.93
N CYS A 315 9.54 -0.49 36.98
CA CYS A 315 9.83 -1.17 38.23
C CYS A 315 10.39 -0.14 39.22
N GLY A 316 9.49 0.48 39.97
CA GLY A 316 9.77 1.41 41.07
C GLY A 316 10.47 0.74 42.25
N CYS A 317 11.58 0.06 41.99
CA CYS A 317 12.50 -0.42 43.01
C CYS A 317 13.51 0.69 43.28
N THR A 318 13.09 1.69 44.06
CA THR A 318 13.97 2.51 44.89
C THR A 318 14.09 1.88 46.26
#